data_AF-A0A380BDJ7-F1
#
_entry.id   AF-A0A380BDJ7-F1
#
_cell.length_a   1.000
_cell.length_b   1.000
_cell.length_c   1.000
_cell.angle_alpha   90.00
_cell.angle_beta   90.00
_cell.angle_gamma   90.00
#
_symmetry.space_group_name_H-M   'P 1'
#
loop_
_entity.id
_entity.type
_entity.pdbx_description
1 polymer ?
#
loop_
_entity_poly.entity_id
_entity_poly.type
_entity_poly.pdbx_seq_one_letter_code
_entity_poly.pdbx_strand_id
1 'polypeptide(L)' 'MKNMSDELLIDTYFKAIELNLHPYFINLLKAEIHFRSLVHKIDGSQPLKQTAL' A
#
# COMPACT_ATOMS: atom_id res chain seq x y z
N MET A 1 -4.97 3.46 10.49
CA MET A 1 -3.91 4.50 10.45
C MET A 1 -4.50 5.87 10.09
N LYS A 2 -5.50 6.36 10.83
CA LYS A 2 -6.40 7.46 10.38
C LYS A 2 -5.71 8.80 10.07
N ASN A 3 -4.58 9.09 10.72
CA ASN A 3 -3.84 10.33 10.52
C ASN A 3 -2.76 10.24 9.43
N MET A 4 -2.56 9.05 8.84
CA MET A 4 -1.64 8.84 7.73
C MET A 4 -2.31 9.30 6.44
N SER A 5 -1.60 10.07 5.60
CA SER A 5 -2.09 10.39 4.25
C SER A 5 -2.19 9.13 3.41
N ASP A 6 -2.97 9.17 2.33
CA ASP A 6 -3.13 8.03 1.44
C ASP A 6 -1.81 7.63 0.78
N GLU A 7 -0.96 8.59 0.43
CA GLU A 7 0.37 8.36 -0.13
C GLU A 7 1.27 7.62 0.88
N LEU A 8 1.39 8.14 2.10
CA LEU A 8 2.20 7.52 3.14
C LEU A 8 1.69 6.12 3.53
N LEU A 9 0.38 5.89 3.49
CA LEU A 9 -0.21 4.57 3.75
C LEU A 9 0.21 3.53 2.71
N ILE A 10 0.21 3.89 1.44
CA ILE A 10 0.60 3.02 0.33
C ILE A 10 2.10 2.74 0.38
N ASP A 11 2.92 3.78 0.57
CA ASP A 11 4.37 3.62 0.69
C ASP A 11 4.74 2.73 1.88
N THR A 12 4.07 2.92 3.02
CA THR A 12 4.29 2.10 4.22
C THR A 12 3.91 0.64 3.97
N TYR A 13 2.83 0.38 3.22
CA TYR A 13 2.43 -0.98 2.84
C TYR A 13 3.51 -1.68 2.01
N PHE A 14 4.00 -1.04 0.94
CA PHE A 14 5.04 -1.63 0.11
C PHE A 14 6.35 -1.80 0.88
N LYS A 15 6.72 -0.82 1.71
CA LYS A 15 7.94 -0.92 2.52
C LYS A 15 7.86 -2.03 3.57
N ALA A 16 6.69 -2.26 4.16
CA ALA A 16 6.48 -3.34 5.11
C ALA A 16 6.64 -4.72 4.46
N ILE A 17 6.24 -4.88 3.19
CA ILE A 17 6.46 -6.09 2.41
C ILE A 17 7.96 -6.26 2.08
N GLU A 18 8.61 -5.20 1.58
CA GLU A 18 10.04 -5.22 1.22
C GLU A 18 10.92 -5.62 2.41
N LEU A 19 10.60 -5.12 3.60
CA LEU A 19 11.32 -5.44 4.84
C LEU A 19 10.90 -6.76 5.49
N ASN A 20 9.98 -7.51 4.86
CA ASN A 20 9.42 -8.76 5.39
C ASN A 20 8.93 -8.62 6.84
N LEU A 21 8.18 -7.54 7.12
CA LEU A 21 7.63 -7.31 8.45
C LEU A 21 6.54 -8.33 8.79
N HIS A 22 6.20 -8.40 10.07
CA HIS A 22 5.25 -9.38 10.56
C HIS A 22 3.91 -9.33 9.78
N PRO A 23 3.36 -10.47 9.31
CA PRO A 23 2.17 -10.50 8.45
C PRO A 23 0.95 -9.79 9.03
N TYR A 24 0.78 -9.83 10.35
CA TYR A 24 -0.30 -9.10 11.03
C TYR A 24 -0.23 -7.59 10.77
N PHE A 25 0.97 -6.99 10.79
CA PHE A 25 1.14 -5.57 10.51
C PHE A 25 0.81 -5.22 9.06
N ILE A 26 1.27 -6.06 8.12
CA ILE A 26 0.95 -5.92 6.69
C ILE A 26 -0.57 -6.01 6.47
N ASN A 27 -1.25 -6.91 7.17
CA ASN A 27 -2.71 -7.06 7.09
C ASN A 27 -3.46 -5.86 7.66
N LEU A 28 -2.95 -5.20 8.71
CA LEU A 28 -3.54 -3.95 9.22
C LEU A 28 -3.45 -2.82 8.18
N LEU A 29 -2.31 -2.69 7.49
CA LEU A 29 -2.13 -1.71 6.41
C LEU A 29 -3.08 -2.02 5.25
N LYS A 30 -3.14 -3.29 4.83
CA LYS A 30 -4.05 -3.74 3.77
C LYS A 30 -5.51 -3.46 4.13
N ALA A 31 -5.93 -3.75 5.36
CA ALA A 31 -7.30 -3.49 5.82
C ALA A 31 -7.64 -1.99 5.79
N GLU A 32 -6.72 -1.11 6.17
CA GLU A 32 -6.91 0.34 6.05
C GLU A 32 -7.01 0.78 4.57
N ILE A 33 -6.19 0.23 3.68
CA ILE A 33 -6.24 0.51 2.23
C ILE A 33 -7.60 0.11 1.65
N HIS A 34 -8.12 -1.06 2.04
CA HIS A 34 -9.47 -1.49 1.68
C HIS A 34 -10.54 -0.55 2.25
N PHE A 35 -10.43 -0.16 3.52
CA PHE A 35 -11.39 0.72 4.19
C PHE A 35 -11.49 2.10 3.51
N ARG A 36 -10.38 2.63 2.99
CA ARG A 36 -10.34 3.91 2.26
C ARG A 36 -10.65 3.79 0.77
N SER A 37 -11.05 2.61 0.29
CA SER A 37 -11.30 2.35 -1.13
C SER A 37 -10.07 2.59 -2.05
N LEU A 38 -8.86 2.38 -1.51
CA LEU A 38 -7.59 2.58 -2.21
C LEU A 38 -7.00 1.29 -2.80
N VAL A 39 -7.77 0.20 -2.85
CA VAL A 39 -7.31 -1.12 -3.31
C VAL A 39 -6.70 -1.06 -4.72
N HIS A 40 -7.22 -0.21 -5.58
CA HIS A 40 -6.69 0.03 -6.93
C HIS A 40 -5.23 0.52 -6.95
N LYS A 41 -4.71 1.07 -5.85
CA LYS A 41 -3.30 1.50 -5.73
C LYS A 41 -2.33 0.36 -5.38
N ILE A 42 -2.84 -0.79 -4.93
CA ILE A 42 -2.04 -1.97 -4.59
C ILE A 42 -2.35 -3.18 -5.47
N ASP A 43 -3.40 -3.11 -6.27
CA ASP A 43 -3.71 -4.13 -7.26
C ASP A 43 -2.85 -3.87 -8.50
N GLY A 44 -1.98 -4.83 -8.84
CA GLY A 44 -1.05 -4.76 -9.98
C GLY A 44 -1.73 -4.71 -11.36
N SER A 45 -3.05 -4.50 -11.39
CA SER A 45 -3.89 -4.30 -12.57
C SER A 45 -3.88 -2.85 -13.08
N GLN A 46 -3.29 -1.90 -12.35
CA GLN A 46 -2.92 -0.60 -12.90
C GLN A 46 -1.60 -0.73 -13.68
N PRO A 47 -1.54 -0.41 -14.99
CA PRO A 47 -0.28 -0.43 -15.71
C PRO A 47 0.67 0.54 -15.01
N LEU A 48 1.78 0.01 -14.49
CA LEU A 48 2.96 0.79 -14.17
C LEU A 48 3.17 1.71 -15.35
N LYS A 49 2.91 3.02 -15.18
CA LYS A 49 3.33 4.00 -16.15
C LYS A 49 4.85 3.94 -16.16
N GLN A 50 5.34 3.15 -17.09
CA GLN A 50 6.71 3.20 -17.54
C GLN A 50 6.94 4.57 -18.16
N THR A 51 7.62 5.43 -17.41
CA THR A 51 8.19 6.70 -17.85
C THR A 51 9.32 7.01 -16.87
N ALA A 52 10.57 7.20 -17.25
CA ALA A 52 11.28 7.08 -18.52
C ALA A 52 12.78 6.92 -18.16
N LEU A 53 13.60 6.51 -19.14
CA LEU A 53 15.06 6.44 -19.10
C LEU A 53 15.72 7.70 -18.52
#